data_AF-G3HSK4-F1
#
_entry.id   AF-G3HSK4-F1
#
_cell.length_a   1.000
_cell.length_b   1.000
_cell.length_c   1.000
_cell.angle_alpha   90.00
_cell.angle_beta   90.00
_cell.angle_gamma   90.00
#
_symmetry.space_group_name_H-M   'P 1'
#
loop_
_entity.id
_entity.type
_entity.pdbx_description
1 polymer ?
#
loop_
_entity_poly.entity_id
_entity_poly.type
_entity_poly.pdbx_seq_one_letter_code
_entity_poly.pdbx_strand_id
1 'polypeptide(L)'
;MHEPYTFLNGLTVADMEDLLEDIQVYMELEQGKNVDFWRDMTTITEDEIAKLRKLEASGKGPGERREGVNSSVSSDVQSVFKGKTYNQLQVIFQGIEGKIRAGGPNLDMGYWESLLQQLRAHMARARLRERHQDVLRQKLFKLKQEQGVESEPLFPILKSEPTATHSPEPEEPAPCSPGPSVDPTEAEGAPASGEAEAEAEGDGEAVLMEEDLIQQSLADYDAGRYSPRLLTAHELPLDAHVLEPHEDLQRLQLSRQQLQATGDASESAEDIFFRRAREGMGQDEAQFSVEMPLGGRAYLWADKYRPRKPRFFNRVHTGFEWNKYNQTHYDFDNPPPKIVQGYKFNIFYPDLIRKRATPEYFLEACADNRDFAILRFHAGPPYEDIAFKIVSREWEYSHRHGFRCQFANGIFQLWFHFKRYRYRR
;
A
#
# COMPACT_ATOMS: atom_id res chain seq x y z
N MET A 1 5.25 -2.16 8.23
CA MET A 1 6.10 -3.24 7.70
C MET A 1 5.19 -4.27 7.06
N HIS A 2 5.33 -4.50 5.76
CA HIS A 2 4.51 -5.46 5.02
C HIS A 2 4.98 -6.89 5.27
N GLU A 3 4.05 -7.85 5.31
CA GLU A 3 4.38 -9.25 5.54
C GLU A 3 5.11 -9.84 4.30
N PRO A 4 6.12 -10.70 4.46
CA PRO A 4 7.02 -11.09 3.35
C PRO A 4 6.33 -11.72 2.13
N TYR A 5 5.23 -12.44 2.35
CA TYR A 5 4.48 -13.09 1.27
C TYR A 5 3.56 -12.12 0.50
N THR A 6 3.42 -10.87 0.93
CA THR A 6 2.60 -9.87 0.22
C THR A 6 3.26 -9.37 -1.06
N PHE A 7 4.58 -9.51 -1.18
CA PHE A 7 5.34 -9.18 -2.39
C PHE A 7 5.09 -10.16 -3.54
N LEU A 8 4.51 -11.33 -3.25
CA LEU A 8 4.11 -12.32 -4.26
C LEU A 8 2.82 -11.92 -5.00
N ASN A 9 2.10 -10.91 -4.53
CA ASN A 9 0.83 -10.49 -5.11
C ASN A 9 1.05 -9.73 -6.42
N GLY A 10 0.57 -10.29 -7.53
CA GLY A 10 0.57 -9.63 -8.84
C GLY A 10 1.73 -10.00 -9.76
N LEU A 11 2.56 -10.98 -9.38
CA LEU A 11 3.58 -11.56 -10.27
C LEU A 11 2.95 -12.51 -11.29
N THR A 12 3.58 -12.63 -12.46
CA THR A 12 3.22 -13.62 -13.49
C THR A 12 3.79 -14.99 -13.17
N VAL A 13 3.34 -16.04 -13.86
CA VAL A 13 3.87 -17.41 -13.67
C VAL A 13 5.38 -17.46 -13.94
N ALA A 14 5.86 -16.74 -14.96
CA ALA A 14 7.28 -16.67 -15.28
C ALA A 14 8.08 -15.99 -14.16
N ASP A 15 7.61 -14.84 -13.65
CA ASP A 15 8.30 -14.15 -12.56
C ASP A 15 8.36 -14.99 -11.27
N MET A 16 7.34 -15.82 -11.02
CA MET A 16 7.29 -16.73 -9.86
C MET A 16 8.21 -17.94 -10.04
N GLU A 17 8.43 -18.41 -11.26
CA GLU A 17 9.41 -19.46 -11.59
C GLU A 17 10.84 -18.93 -11.43
N ASP A 18 11.12 -17.73 -11.94
CA ASP A 18 12.41 -17.04 -11.75
C ASP A 18 12.71 -16.83 -10.26
N LEU A 19 11.70 -16.41 -9.48
CA LEU A 19 11.82 -16.26 -8.03
C LEU A 19 12.18 -17.58 -7.33
N LEU A 20 11.71 -18.72 -7.82
CA LEU A 20 12.08 -20.03 -7.24
C LEU A 20 13.56 -20.35 -7.48
N GLU A 21 14.11 -19.99 -8.63
CA GLU A 21 15.54 -20.13 -8.93
C GLU A 21 16.37 -19.19 -8.05
N ASP A 22 15.95 -17.93 -7.91
CA ASP A 22 16.60 -16.97 -7.02
C ASP A 22 16.63 -17.45 -5.57
N ILE A 23 15.50 -17.97 -5.06
CA ILE A 23 15.42 -18.52 -3.71
C ILE A 23 16.42 -19.67 -3.51
N GLN A 24 16.63 -20.53 -4.51
CA GLN A 24 17.62 -21.62 -4.43
C GLN A 24 19.04 -21.07 -4.29
N VAL A 25 19.39 -20.05 -5.08
CA VAL A 25 20.70 -19.38 -4.99
C VAL A 25 20.89 -18.75 -3.60
N TYR A 26 19.87 -18.05 -3.09
CA TYR A 26 19.92 -17.47 -1.75
C TYR A 26 20.03 -18.53 -0.64
N MET A 27 19.38 -19.68 -0.80
CA MET A 27 19.51 -20.80 0.15
C MET A 27 20.92 -21.37 0.20
N GLU A 28 21.62 -21.45 -0.94
CA GLU A 28 23.01 -21.90 -1.00
C GLU A 28 23.97 -20.87 -0.37
N LEU A 29 23.74 -19.58 -0.60
CA LEU A 29 24.57 -18.50 -0.08
C LEU A 29 24.48 -18.32 1.44
N GLU A 30 23.31 -18.58 2.05
CA GLU A 30 23.04 -18.22 3.44
C GLU A 30 23.51 -19.26 4.49
N GLN A 31 24.13 -20.36 4.04
CA GLN A 31 24.78 -21.39 4.88
C GLN A 31 23.94 -21.86 6.09
N GLY A 32 22.62 -21.95 5.96
CA GLY A 32 21.78 -22.55 7.00
C GLY A 32 21.04 -21.59 7.94
N LYS A 33 21.35 -20.28 7.94
CA LYS A 33 20.82 -19.36 8.97
C LYS A 33 19.30 -19.14 8.89
N ASN A 34 18.71 -19.03 7.69
CA ASN A 34 17.27 -18.81 7.53
C ASN A 34 16.58 -19.88 6.64
N VAL A 35 17.08 -21.12 6.64
CA VAL A 35 16.56 -22.22 5.78
C VAL A 35 15.04 -22.42 5.92
N ASP A 36 14.50 -22.35 7.13
CA ASP A 36 13.06 -22.55 7.32
C ASP A 36 12.21 -21.42 6.70
N PHE A 37 12.74 -20.19 6.65
CA PHE A 37 12.07 -19.08 5.95
C PHE A 37 12.06 -19.31 4.45
N TRP A 38 13.19 -19.71 3.87
CA TRP A 38 13.24 -19.98 2.44
C TRP A 38 12.39 -21.19 2.06
N ARG A 39 12.40 -22.26 2.86
CA ARG A 39 11.51 -23.41 2.67
C ARG A 39 10.03 -22.99 2.70
N ASP A 40 9.65 -22.13 3.63
CA ASP A 40 8.29 -21.58 3.70
C ASP A 40 7.97 -20.69 2.49
N MET A 41 8.93 -19.89 2.02
CA MET A 41 8.77 -19.04 0.84
C MET A 41 8.63 -19.86 -0.45
N THR A 42 9.45 -20.90 -0.62
CA THR A 42 9.34 -21.88 -1.72
C THR A 42 7.95 -22.51 -1.73
N THR A 43 7.49 -23.01 -0.58
CA THR A 43 6.17 -23.66 -0.46
C THR A 43 5.03 -22.72 -0.86
N ILE A 44 5.11 -21.43 -0.52
CA ILE A 44 4.07 -20.45 -0.88
C ILE A 44 4.13 -20.10 -2.36
N THR A 45 5.33 -19.97 -2.92
CA THR A 45 5.54 -19.65 -4.34
C THR A 45 5.05 -20.78 -5.23
N GLU A 46 5.35 -22.04 -4.87
CA GLU A 46 4.84 -23.24 -5.55
C GLU A 46 3.31 -23.34 -5.51
N ASP A 47 2.68 -23.05 -4.37
CA ASP A 47 1.21 -23.04 -4.24
C ASP A 47 0.57 -21.93 -5.08
N GLU A 48 1.20 -20.76 -5.15
CA GLU A 48 0.70 -19.64 -5.95
C GLU A 48 0.86 -19.91 -7.46
N ILE A 49 1.98 -20.54 -7.89
CA ILE A 49 2.15 -21.05 -9.26
C ILE A 49 1.07 -22.07 -9.59
N ALA A 50 0.79 -23.03 -8.70
CA ALA A 50 -0.25 -24.02 -8.90
C ALA A 50 -1.65 -23.40 -9.07
N LYS A 51 -1.95 -22.34 -8.31
CA LYS A 51 -3.19 -21.56 -8.44
C LYS A 51 -3.24 -20.81 -9.77
N LEU A 52 -2.18 -20.11 -10.15
CA LEU A 52 -2.10 -19.36 -11.42
C LEU A 52 -2.25 -20.30 -12.62
N ARG A 53 -1.56 -21.45 -12.62
CA ARG A 53 -1.72 -22.47 -13.67
C ARG A 53 -3.13 -23.04 -13.73
N LYS A 54 -3.79 -23.24 -12.59
CA LYS A 54 -5.21 -23.67 -12.54
C LYS A 54 -6.16 -22.60 -13.07
N LEU A 55 -5.89 -21.33 -12.80
CA LEU A 55 -6.61 -20.19 -13.34
C LEU A 55 -6.46 -20.10 -14.88
N GLU A 56 -5.23 -20.26 -15.40
CA GLU A 56 -4.95 -20.30 -16.84
C GLU A 56 -5.60 -21.50 -17.54
N ALA A 57 -5.56 -22.68 -16.92
CA ALA A 57 -6.21 -23.88 -17.43
C ALA A 57 -7.75 -23.74 -17.47
N SER A 58 -8.34 -23.10 -16.46
CA SER A 58 -9.79 -22.83 -16.43
C SER A 58 -10.28 -21.90 -17.54
N GLY A 59 -9.37 -21.10 -18.14
CA GLY A 59 -9.65 -20.23 -19.27
C GLY A 59 -9.62 -20.92 -20.65
N LYS A 60 -9.09 -22.15 -20.75
CA LYS A 60 -8.98 -22.90 -22.01
C LYS A 60 -10.02 -24.03 -22.10
N GLY A 61 -11.25 -23.67 -22.46
CA GLY A 61 -12.22 -24.60 -23.07
C GLY A 61 -12.92 -25.62 -22.15
N PRO A 62 -13.94 -26.35 -22.65
CA PRO A 62 -14.95 -27.04 -21.84
C PRO A 62 -14.54 -28.45 -21.36
N GLY A 63 -13.29 -28.86 -21.53
CA GLY A 63 -12.88 -30.27 -21.43
C GLY A 63 -12.57 -30.79 -20.02
N GLU A 64 -12.31 -29.92 -19.04
CA GLU A 64 -11.66 -30.32 -17.78
C GLU A 64 -12.48 -29.97 -16.53
N ARG A 65 -13.81 -29.91 -16.65
CA ARG A 65 -14.71 -29.63 -15.52
C ARG A 65 -14.91 -30.80 -14.55
N ARG A 66 -14.03 -31.81 -14.54
CA ARG A 66 -14.25 -33.03 -13.73
C ARG A 66 -13.51 -33.11 -12.40
N GLU A 67 -12.61 -32.18 -12.06
CA GLU A 67 -11.88 -32.24 -10.78
C GLU A 67 -12.06 -31.01 -9.86
N GLY A 68 -12.99 -30.12 -10.17
CA GLY A 68 -13.16 -28.87 -9.43
C GLY A 68 -14.23 -28.96 -8.34
N VAL A 69 -13.83 -29.27 -7.12
CA VAL A 69 -14.59 -28.98 -5.88
C VAL A 69 -15.22 -27.59 -5.98
N ASN A 70 -16.49 -27.47 -5.56
CA ASN A 70 -17.28 -26.26 -5.72
C ASN A 70 -16.54 -25.03 -5.16
N SER A 71 -16.45 -23.96 -5.96
CA SER A 71 -15.76 -22.70 -5.59
C SER A 71 -16.24 -22.11 -4.26
N SER A 72 -17.50 -22.34 -3.89
CA SER A 72 -18.07 -21.96 -2.59
C SER A 72 -17.40 -22.68 -1.42
N VAL A 73 -17.20 -24.00 -1.54
CA VAL A 73 -16.53 -24.81 -0.51
C VAL A 73 -15.08 -24.38 -0.36
N SER A 74 -14.39 -24.03 -1.45
CA SER A 74 -13.02 -23.51 -1.39
C SER A 74 -12.93 -22.15 -0.68
N SER A 75 -13.89 -21.25 -0.91
CA SER A 75 -13.95 -19.95 -0.22
C SER A 75 -14.23 -20.12 1.28
N ASP A 76 -15.16 -20.98 1.64
CA ASP A 76 -15.47 -21.28 3.04
C ASP A 76 -14.27 -21.89 3.76
N VAL A 77 -13.57 -22.83 3.11
CA VAL A 77 -12.32 -23.42 3.60
C VAL A 77 -11.22 -22.37 3.81
N GLN A 78 -11.04 -21.44 2.86
CA GLN A 78 -10.09 -20.34 3.01
C GLN A 78 -10.45 -19.42 4.18
N SER A 79 -11.74 -19.15 4.39
CA SER A 79 -12.21 -18.36 5.54
C SER A 79 -11.88 -19.05 6.87
N VAL A 80 -11.97 -20.39 6.91
CA VAL A 80 -11.67 -21.21 8.09
C VAL A 80 -10.17 -21.21 8.40
N PHE A 81 -9.29 -21.08 7.40
CA PHE A 81 -7.84 -21.03 7.59
C PHE A 81 -7.30 -19.62 7.86
N LYS A 82 -8.02 -18.58 7.43
CA LYS A 82 -7.60 -17.18 7.60
C LYS A 82 -7.60 -16.80 9.08
N GLY A 83 -6.46 -16.30 9.57
CA GLY A 83 -6.31 -15.78 10.93
C GLY A 83 -6.04 -16.81 12.02
N LYS A 84 -5.90 -18.09 11.67
CA LYS A 84 -5.48 -19.14 12.61
C LYS A 84 -3.96 -19.12 12.84
N THR A 85 -3.53 -19.51 14.03
CA THR A 85 -2.11 -19.68 14.37
C THR A 85 -1.55 -20.97 13.80
N TYR A 86 -0.22 -21.09 13.71
CA TYR A 86 0.43 -22.31 13.20
C TYR A 86 -0.02 -23.55 13.98
N ASN A 87 -0.06 -23.47 15.32
CA ASN A 87 -0.48 -24.58 16.18
C ASN A 87 -1.92 -25.03 15.91
N GLN A 88 -2.84 -24.09 15.65
CA GLN A 88 -4.23 -24.42 15.32
C GLN A 88 -4.33 -25.10 13.94
N LEU A 89 -3.55 -24.65 12.97
CA LEU A 89 -3.49 -25.28 11.65
C LEU A 89 -2.86 -26.68 11.71
N GLN A 90 -1.89 -26.90 12.61
CA GLN A 90 -1.27 -28.22 12.82
C GLN A 90 -2.26 -29.25 13.39
N VAL A 91 -3.15 -28.84 14.30
CA VAL A 91 -4.22 -29.72 14.80
C VAL A 91 -5.19 -30.10 13.66
N ILE A 92 -5.53 -29.15 12.80
CA ILE A 92 -6.37 -29.41 11.62
C ILE A 92 -5.65 -30.36 10.64
N PHE A 93 -4.36 -30.17 10.44
CA PHE A 93 -3.52 -31.03 9.59
C PHE A 93 -3.56 -32.49 10.06
N GLN A 94 -3.30 -32.73 11.35
CA GLN A 94 -3.37 -34.08 11.93
C GLN A 94 -4.77 -34.70 11.82
N GLY A 95 -5.82 -33.89 12.00
CA GLY A 95 -7.20 -34.33 11.82
C GLY A 95 -7.54 -34.74 10.39
N ILE A 96 -6.99 -34.03 9.39
CA ILE A 96 -7.17 -34.37 7.97
C ILE A 96 -6.35 -35.60 7.59
N GLU A 97 -5.08 -35.68 8.00
CA GLU A 97 -4.25 -36.88 7.78
C GLU A 97 -4.86 -38.13 8.42
N GLY A 98 -5.42 -37.99 9.62
CA GLY A 98 -6.16 -39.06 10.29
C GLY A 98 -7.38 -39.53 9.48
N LYS A 99 -8.12 -38.61 8.86
CA LYS A 99 -9.26 -38.95 7.98
C LYS A 99 -8.83 -39.61 6.67
N ILE A 100 -7.73 -39.15 6.07
CA ILE A 100 -7.15 -39.78 4.87
C ILE A 100 -6.69 -41.22 5.21
N ARG A 101 -6.00 -41.40 6.34
CA ARG A 101 -5.51 -42.72 6.78
C ARG A 101 -6.62 -43.67 7.22
N ALA A 102 -7.68 -43.16 7.84
CA ALA A 102 -8.81 -43.97 8.26
C ALA A 102 -9.55 -44.59 7.07
N GLY A 103 -9.58 -43.89 5.92
CA GLY A 103 -10.18 -44.36 4.68
C GLY A 103 -11.70 -44.55 4.79
N GLY A 104 -12.44 -44.25 3.72
CA GLY A 104 -13.88 -44.49 3.69
C GLY A 104 -14.38 -44.74 2.27
N PRO A 105 -15.37 -45.62 2.06
CA PRO A 105 -15.84 -46.00 0.72
C PRO A 105 -16.46 -44.84 -0.09
N ASN A 106 -16.80 -43.73 0.56
CA ASN A 106 -17.36 -42.52 -0.05
C ASN A 106 -16.45 -41.28 0.14
N LEU A 107 -15.18 -41.47 0.47
CA LEU A 107 -14.26 -40.37 0.72
C LEU A 107 -13.59 -39.91 -0.59
N ASP A 108 -13.79 -38.65 -0.96
CA ASP A 108 -13.12 -38.04 -2.11
C ASP A 108 -11.65 -37.76 -1.79
N MET A 109 -10.76 -38.69 -2.15
CA MET A 109 -9.32 -38.57 -1.90
C MET A 109 -8.73 -37.33 -2.57
N GLY A 110 -9.18 -36.96 -3.78
CA GLY A 110 -8.70 -35.79 -4.50
C GLY A 110 -9.06 -34.48 -3.80
N TYR A 111 -10.26 -34.41 -3.20
CA TYR A 111 -10.62 -33.27 -2.36
C TYR A 111 -9.70 -33.14 -1.15
N TRP A 112 -9.47 -34.22 -0.39
CA TRP A 112 -8.65 -34.15 0.82
C TRP A 112 -7.16 -33.91 0.52
N GLU A 113 -6.64 -34.44 -0.58
CA GLU A 113 -5.27 -34.15 -1.04
C GLU A 113 -5.12 -32.69 -1.45
N SER A 114 -6.07 -32.14 -2.22
CA SER A 114 -6.06 -30.72 -2.59
C SER A 114 -6.20 -29.80 -1.37
N LEU A 115 -7.00 -30.19 -0.39
CA LEU A 115 -7.17 -29.49 0.87
C LEU A 115 -5.87 -29.52 1.70
N LEU A 116 -5.17 -30.65 1.72
CA LEU A 116 -3.90 -30.81 2.41
C LEU A 116 -2.82 -29.93 1.79
N GLN A 117 -2.78 -29.83 0.46
CA GLN A 117 -1.86 -28.94 -0.26
C GLN A 117 -2.12 -27.47 0.08
N GLN A 118 -3.38 -27.03 0.04
CA GLN A 118 -3.77 -25.67 0.44
C GLN A 118 -3.43 -25.39 1.91
N LEU A 119 -3.65 -26.37 2.81
CA LEU A 119 -3.34 -26.24 4.22
C LEU A 119 -1.83 -26.08 4.46
N ARG A 120 -0.98 -26.81 3.73
CA ARG A 120 0.48 -26.67 3.80
C ARG A 120 0.93 -25.25 3.44
N ALA A 121 0.36 -24.66 2.39
CA ALA A 121 0.64 -23.28 2.02
C ALA A 121 0.17 -22.28 3.09
N HIS A 122 -1.00 -22.49 3.68
CA HIS A 122 -1.50 -21.65 4.78
C HIS A 122 -0.65 -21.79 6.06
N MET A 123 -0.14 -22.99 6.37
CA MET A 123 0.79 -23.21 7.47
C MET A 123 2.11 -22.46 7.24
N ALA A 124 2.66 -22.51 6.04
CA ALA A 124 3.86 -21.75 5.67
C ALA A 124 3.64 -20.23 5.81
N ARG A 125 2.49 -19.71 5.36
CA ARG A 125 2.11 -18.29 5.55
C ARG A 125 2.01 -17.92 7.02
N ALA A 126 1.42 -18.78 7.86
CA ALA A 126 1.32 -18.56 9.29
C ALA A 126 2.69 -18.55 9.97
N ARG A 127 3.59 -19.49 9.62
CA ARG A 127 4.97 -19.54 10.13
C ARG A 127 5.76 -18.28 9.75
N LEU A 128 5.70 -17.86 8.49
CA LEU A 128 6.36 -16.63 8.05
C LEU A 128 5.84 -15.40 8.78
N ARG A 129 4.53 -15.34 9.03
CA ARG A 129 3.90 -14.24 9.75
C ARG A 129 4.36 -14.20 11.21
N GLU A 130 4.34 -15.34 11.92
CA GLU A 130 4.80 -15.44 13.31
C GLU A 130 6.29 -15.07 13.40
N ARG A 131 7.13 -15.62 12.52
CA ARG A 131 8.56 -15.28 12.46
C ARG A 131 8.80 -13.80 12.17
N HIS A 132 8.04 -13.21 11.23
CA HIS A 132 8.15 -11.79 10.93
C HIS A 132 7.75 -10.93 12.14
N GLN A 133 6.69 -11.30 12.86
CA GLN A 133 6.30 -10.62 14.10
C GLN A 133 7.38 -10.70 15.16
N ASP A 134 8.05 -11.85 15.31
CA ASP A 134 9.13 -12.00 16.28
C ASP A 134 10.38 -11.20 15.90
N VAL A 135 10.74 -11.16 14.61
CA VAL A 135 11.81 -10.28 14.10
C VAL A 135 11.46 -8.81 14.35
N LEU A 136 10.21 -8.40 14.12
CA LEU A 136 9.76 -7.05 14.42
C LEU A 136 9.80 -6.76 15.92
N ARG A 137 9.40 -7.69 16.78
CA ARG A 137 9.50 -7.56 18.24
C ARG A 137 10.95 -7.42 18.70
N GLN A 138 11.87 -8.22 18.15
CA GLN A 138 13.29 -8.12 18.45
C GLN A 138 13.87 -6.79 17.96
N LYS A 139 13.53 -6.34 16.76
CA LYS A 139 13.94 -5.02 16.24
C LYS A 139 13.37 -3.89 17.10
N LEU A 140 12.11 -3.97 17.50
CA LEU A 140 11.49 -3.02 18.43
C LEU A 140 12.15 -3.05 19.81
N PHE A 141 12.53 -4.23 20.30
CA PHE A 141 13.22 -4.37 21.59
C PHE A 141 14.61 -3.73 21.54
N LYS A 142 15.41 -4.02 20.51
CA LYS A 142 16.70 -3.37 20.27
C LYS A 142 16.57 -1.86 20.15
N LEU A 143 15.59 -1.40 19.36
CA LEU A 143 15.33 0.03 19.16
C LEU A 143 14.86 0.73 20.45
N LYS A 144 14.08 0.04 21.30
CA LYS A 144 13.73 0.53 22.65
C LYS A 144 14.93 0.58 23.59
N GLN A 145 15.82 -0.40 23.50
CA GLN A 145 17.07 -0.45 24.26
C GLN A 145 18.03 0.66 23.84
N GLU A 146 18.16 0.91 22.54
CA GLU A 146 18.94 2.00 21.92
C GLU A 146 18.36 3.38 22.26
N GLN A 147 17.03 3.51 22.39
CA GLN A 147 16.37 4.76 22.79
C GLN A 147 16.37 5.02 24.31
N GLY A 148 17.02 4.18 25.12
CA GLY A 148 17.20 4.41 26.56
C GLY A 148 15.91 4.41 27.39
N VAL A 149 14.82 3.82 26.87
CA VAL A 149 13.59 3.64 27.66
C VAL A 149 13.80 2.46 28.60
N GLU A 150 14.30 2.74 29.80
CA GLU A 150 14.29 1.76 30.89
C GLU A 150 12.86 1.24 31.06
N SER A 151 12.68 -0.06 30.82
CA SER A 151 11.43 -0.72 31.15
C SER A 151 11.34 -0.83 32.67
N GLU A 152 10.62 0.09 33.31
CA GLU A 152 10.15 -0.15 34.68
C GLU A 152 9.33 -1.45 34.68
N PRO A 153 9.66 -2.42 35.56
CA PRO A 153 8.87 -3.64 35.67
C PRO A 153 7.48 -3.31 36.22
N LEU A 154 6.47 -3.72 35.46
CA LEU A 154 5.05 -3.40 35.60
C LEU A 154 4.35 -4.03 36.82
N PHE A 155 5.05 -4.25 37.94
CA PHE A 155 4.47 -4.74 39.21
C PHE A 155 5.18 -4.17 40.44
N PRO A 156 4.60 -3.17 41.13
CA PRO A 156 5.05 -2.76 42.45
C PRO A 156 4.73 -3.86 43.47
N ILE A 157 5.76 -4.49 44.04
CA ILE A 157 5.63 -5.29 45.25
C ILE A 157 5.23 -4.34 46.38
N LEU A 158 3.98 -4.44 46.82
CA LEU A 158 3.44 -3.85 48.04
C LEU A 158 4.33 -4.24 49.24
N LYS A 159 5.22 -3.34 49.66
CA LYS A 159 5.71 -3.31 51.04
C LYS A 159 4.73 -2.48 51.86
N SER A 160 4.02 -3.16 52.74
CA SER A 160 3.08 -2.60 53.70
C SER A 160 3.76 -1.75 54.77
N GLU A 161 3.23 -0.53 54.92
CA GLU A 161 3.04 0.31 56.12
C GLU A 161 4.23 0.88 56.91
N PRO A 162 4.23 2.21 57.13
CA PRO A 162 4.70 2.84 58.35
C PRO A 162 3.50 3.37 59.18
N THR A 163 3.46 3.01 60.46
CA THR A 163 2.50 3.52 61.45
C THR A 163 2.93 4.91 61.94
N ALA A 164 1.95 5.82 62.01
CA ALA A 164 2.06 7.20 62.47
C ALA A 164 2.63 7.36 63.90
N THR A 165 3.17 8.53 64.23
CA THR A 165 2.56 9.57 65.11
C THR A 165 3.56 10.72 65.39
N HIS A 166 3.02 11.95 65.52
CA HIS A 166 3.56 13.17 66.17
C HIS A 166 4.11 14.36 65.32
N SER A 167 3.24 15.36 65.18
CA SER A 167 3.47 16.82 65.02
C SER A 167 4.12 17.47 66.26
N PRO A 168 4.51 18.79 66.27
CA PRO A 168 4.28 19.87 65.28
C PRO A 168 5.50 20.78 64.92
N GLU A 169 5.26 21.64 63.91
CA GLU A 169 5.87 22.92 63.45
C GLU A 169 6.56 23.85 64.49
N PRO A 170 7.39 24.89 64.12
CA PRO A 170 7.13 25.84 63.00
C PRO A 170 8.32 26.50 62.24
N GLU A 171 7.91 27.21 61.16
CA GLU A 171 8.46 28.45 60.54
C GLU A 171 9.66 28.44 59.53
N GLU A 172 9.39 29.08 58.38
CA GLU A 172 10.23 29.44 57.21
C GLU A 172 11.31 30.53 57.52
N PRO A 173 12.03 31.18 56.55
CA PRO A 173 12.50 30.83 55.20
C PRO A 173 14.03 31.07 55.01
N ALA A 174 14.60 30.65 53.86
CA ALA A 174 15.90 31.12 53.33
C ALA A 174 15.87 32.65 53.04
N PRO A 175 16.99 33.42 52.93
CA PRO A 175 18.10 33.17 52.00
C PRO A 175 19.47 33.78 52.42
N CYS A 176 20.41 33.82 51.45
CA CYS A 176 21.63 34.63 51.34
C CYS A 176 22.98 33.90 51.52
N SER A 177 23.65 33.72 50.37
CA SER A 177 25.11 33.68 50.23
C SER A 177 25.77 34.89 50.92
N PRO A 178 27.04 34.79 51.37
CA PRO A 178 28.15 35.14 50.47
C PRO A 178 29.43 34.31 50.74
N GLY A 179 30.27 34.07 49.73
CA GLY A 179 31.51 34.84 49.63
C GLY A 179 32.76 33.95 49.57
N PRO A 180 33.94 34.53 49.26
CA PRO A 180 34.82 34.04 48.19
C PRO A 180 36.27 33.77 48.64
N SER A 181 37.12 33.46 47.64
CA SER A 181 38.59 33.58 47.61
C SER A 181 39.39 32.36 48.08
N VAL A 182 40.22 31.80 47.18
CA VAL A 182 41.66 32.10 47.11
C VAL A 182 42.26 31.55 45.80
N ASP A 183 42.81 32.47 45.00
CA ASP A 183 43.84 32.32 43.95
C ASP A 183 45.19 31.79 44.52
N PRO A 184 46.31 31.71 43.77
CA PRO A 184 46.53 31.31 42.36
C PRO A 184 47.78 30.41 42.21
N THR A 185 47.97 29.75 41.06
CA THR A 185 49.33 29.55 40.52
C THR A 185 49.33 29.40 39.00
N GLU A 186 50.02 30.32 38.34
CA GLU A 186 50.37 30.33 36.92
C GLU A 186 51.36 29.22 36.56
N ALA A 187 51.27 28.69 35.34
CA ALA A 187 52.43 28.31 34.51
C ALA A 187 51.99 28.12 33.06
N GLU A 188 52.32 29.09 32.20
CA GLU A 188 52.40 28.88 30.75
C GLU A 188 53.64 28.05 30.38
N GLY A 189 53.53 27.29 29.30
CA GLY A 189 54.68 26.67 28.63
C GLY A 189 54.28 25.72 27.51
N ALA A 190 54.27 26.21 26.27
CA ALA A 190 54.35 25.38 25.06
C ALA A 190 55.69 24.59 25.03
N PRO A 191 55.84 23.51 24.22
CA PRO A 191 56.25 23.73 22.84
C PRO A 191 55.74 22.68 21.82
N ALA A 192 56.14 22.92 20.58
CA ALA A 192 55.78 22.27 19.32
C ALA A 192 56.42 20.89 19.06
N SER A 193 56.04 20.35 17.89
CA SER A 193 56.77 19.46 16.95
C SER A 193 56.39 17.97 16.92
N GLY A 194 56.21 17.46 15.70
CA GLY A 194 56.08 16.03 15.40
C GLY A 194 55.41 15.74 14.06
N GLU A 195 56.16 15.91 12.96
CA GLU A 195 55.84 15.37 11.63
C GLU A 195 55.74 13.83 11.69
N ALA A 196 54.75 13.25 10.99
CA ALA A 196 54.85 11.89 10.46
C ALA A 196 53.85 11.74 9.30
N GLU A 197 54.36 11.92 8.08
CA GLU A 197 53.77 11.31 6.88
C GLU A 197 53.83 9.79 7.03
N ALA A 198 52.70 9.13 6.81
CA ALA A 198 52.65 7.71 6.48
C ALA A 198 51.57 7.53 5.42
N GLU A 199 52.00 7.47 4.17
CA GLU A 199 51.21 6.88 3.10
C GLU A 199 51.01 5.38 3.35
N ALA A 200 49.78 4.89 3.20
CA ALA A 200 49.50 3.53 2.77
C ALA A 200 48.09 3.47 2.16
N GLU A 201 48.07 3.06 0.88
CA GLU A 201 46.90 2.72 0.09
C GLU A 201 45.96 1.73 0.78
N GLY A 202 44.67 1.79 0.42
CA GLY A 202 43.73 0.72 0.71
C GLY A 202 42.29 1.20 0.64
N ASP A 203 41.74 1.25 -0.56
CA ASP A 203 40.30 1.27 -0.82
C ASP A 203 39.66 0.06 -0.14
N GLY A 204 39.19 0.28 1.09
CA GLY A 204 38.47 -0.67 1.91
C GLY A 204 37.34 0.11 2.54
N GLU A 205 36.13 -0.13 2.06
CA GLU A 205 34.89 0.39 2.61
C GLU A 205 34.88 0.10 4.13
N ALA A 206 35.28 1.10 4.91
CA ALA A 206 35.37 0.99 6.36
C ALA A 206 33.96 0.77 6.87
N VAL A 207 33.69 -0.47 7.31
CA VAL A 207 32.46 -0.81 8.01
C VAL A 207 32.44 0.04 9.27
N LEU A 208 31.72 1.16 9.21
CA LEU A 208 31.57 2.08 10.34
C LEU A 208 31.04 1.28 11.52
N MET A 209 31.83 1.21 12.59
CA MET A 209 31.43 0.50 13.80
C MET A 209 30.30 1.28 14.47
N GLU A 210 29.49 0.60 15.29
CA GLU A 210 28.37 1.24 16.02
C GLU A 210 28.84 2.44 16.86
N GLU A 211 30.07 2.37 17.36
CA GLU A 211 30.71 3.43 18.14
C GLU A 211 31.09 4.65 17.29
N ASP A 212 31.46 4.45 16.02
CA ASP A 212 31.75 5.54 15.08
C ASP A 212 30.46 6.28 14.70
N LEU A 213 29.34 5.56 14.52
CA LEU A 213 28.02 6.18 14.30
C LEU A 213 27.57 6.99 15.51
N ILE A 214 27.79 6.47 16.72
CA ILE A 214 27.42 7.19 17.96
C ILE A 214 28.27 8.46 18.07
N GLN A 215 29.58 8.39 17.87
CA GLN A 215 30.43 9.59 17.88
C GLN A 215 30.05 10.59 16.80
N GLN A 216 29.71 10.14 15.60
CA GLN A 216 29.22 11.00 14.53
C GLN A 216 27.91 11.68 14.91
N SER A 217 26.97 10.96 15.53
CA SER A 217 25.69 11.52 15.98
C SER A 217 25.86 12.57 17.09
N LEU A 218 26.81 12.37 18.01
CA LEU A 218 27.13 13.33 19.07
C LEU A 218 27.81 14.57 18.49
N ALA A 219 28.74 14.40 17.53
CA ALA A 219 29.37 15.51 16.84
C ALA A 219 28.36 16.34 16.02
N ASP A 220 27.43 15.68 15.32
CA ASP A 220 26.35 16.34 14.57
C ASP A 220 25.38 17.09 15.51
N TYR A 221 25.11 16.53 16.69
CA TYR A 221 24.35 17.21 17.74
C TYR A 221 25.06 18.46 18.25
N ASP A 222 26.35 18.36 18.56
CA ASP A 222 27.13 19.50 19.07
C ASP A 222 27.29 20.60 18.00
N ALA A 223 27.35 20.21 16.72
CA ALA A 223 27.46 21.15 15.60
C ALA A 223 26.18 21.96 15.32
N GLY A 224 24.98 21.42 15.60
CA GLY A 224 23.72 22.04 15.15
C GLY A 224 22.51 21.93 16.09
N ARG A 225 22.63 21.25 17.23
CA ARG A 225 21.54 20.94 18.19
C ARG A 225 20.24 20.44 17.53
N TYR A 226 20.34 19.75 16.40
CA TYR A 226 19.20 19.35 15.55
C TYR A 226 18.24 20.49 15.16
N SER A 227 18.69 21.74 15.26
CA SER A 227 17.89 22.90 14.86
C SER A 227 18.04 23.09 13.36
N PRO A 228 16.94 23.22 12.59
CA PRO A 228 17.04 23.54 11.17
C PRO A 228 17.90 24.78 10.98
N ARG A 229 18.88 24.71 10.08
CA ARG A 229 19.67 25.90 9.72
C ARG A 229 18.73 26.94 9.11
N LEU A 230 18.73 28.14 9.66
CA LEU A 230 17.98 29.25 9.08
C LEU A 230 18.54 29.57 7.70
N LEU A 231 17.75 29.29 6.66
CA LEU A 231 18.11 29.63 5.28
C LEU A 231 17.79 31.10 5.03
N THR A 232 18.72 31.78 4.38
CA THR A 232 18.52 33.13 3.86
C THR A 232 17.75 33.09 2.55
N ALA A 233 17.14 34.22 2.14
CA ALA A 233 16.33 34.31 0.92
C ALA A 233 17.06 33.85 -0.37
N HIS A 234 18.39 33.89 -0.39
CA HIS A 234 19.23 33.48 -1.52
C HIS A 234 19.65 32.01 -1.50
N GLU A 235 19.57 31.35 -0.34
CA GLU A 235 19.87 29.91 -0.17
C GLU A 235 18.63 29.04 -0.43
N LEU A 236 17.45 29.66 -0.55
CA LEU A 236 16.22 28.97 -0.92
C LEU A 236 16.28 28.54 -2.39
N PRO A 237 15.93 27.28 -2.71
CA PRO A 237 15.74 26.84 -4.08
C PRO A 237 14.80 27.78 -4.85
N LEU A 238 15.07 28.01 -6.13
CA LEU A 238 14.24 28.89 -6.99
C LEU A 238 12.77 28.42 -7.08
N ASP A 239 12.48 27.16 -6.73
CA ASP A 239 11.16 26.55 -6.69
C ASP A 239 10.54 26.48 -5.27
N ALA A 240 11.20 27.04 -4.25
CA ALA A 240 10.69 27.07 -2.90
C ALA A 240 9.48 28.01 -2.77
N HIS A 241 8.34 27.48 -2.34
CA HIS A 241 7.13 28.25 -2.09
C HIS A 241 7.26 28.98 -0.74
N VAL A 242 7.69 30.23 -0.78
CA VAL A 242 7.74 31.10 0.41
C VAL A 242 6.34 31.62 0.67
N LEU A 243 5.78 31.30 1.84
CA LEU A 243 4.50 31.81 2.30
C LEU A 243 4.75 32.97 3.26
N GLU A 244 3.98 34.04 3.11
CA GLU A 244 3.99 35.14 4.07
C GLU A 244 3.38 34.68 5.40
N PRO A 245 3.90 35.14 6.56
CA PRO A 245 3.42 34.70 7.88
C PRO A 245 1.91 34.93 8.08
N HIS A 246 1.36 35.98 7.47
CA HIS A 246 -0.07 36.28 7.56
C HIS A 246 -0.94 35.30 6.75
N GLU A 247 -0.46 34.85 5.59
CA GLU A 247 -1.17 33.88 4.76
C GLU A 247 -1.16 32.49 5.39
N ASP A 248 -0.04 32.10 5.99
CA ASP A 248 0.07 30.82 6.72
C ASP A 248 -0.89 30.78 7.92
N LEU A 249 -0.97 31.88 8.68
CA LEU A 249 -1.93 32.01 9.78
C LEU A 249 -3.39 31.92 9.31
N GLN A 250 -3.75 32.56 8.20
CA GLN A 250 -5.10 32.46 7.63
C GLN A 250 -5.42 31.02 7.21
N ARG A 251 -4.47 30.34 6.56
CA ARG A 251 -4.62 28.94 6.15
C ARG A 251 -4.81 28.01 7.35
N LEU A 252 -4.04 28.21 8.41
CA LEU A 252 -4.16 27.46 9.66
C LEU A 252 -5.52 27.70 10.33
N GLN A 253 -6.02 28.93 10.35
CA GLN A 253 -7.35 29.25 10.90
C GLN A 253 -8.47 28.58 10.11
N LEU A 254 -8.40 28.58 8.78
CA LEU A 254 -9.35 27.88 7.92
C LEU A 254 -9.35 26.37 8.16
N SER A 255 -8.17 25.76 8.26
CA SER A 255 -8.01 24.34 8.56
C SER A 255 -8.60 23.96 9.93
N ARG A 256 -8.39 24.80 10.96
CA ARG A 256 -9.02 24.62 12.28
C ARG A 256 -10.53 24.74 12.25
N GLN A 257 -11.09 25.72 11.54
CA GLN A 257 -12.54 25.87 11.42
C GLN A 257 -13.18 24.68 10.70
N GLN A 258 -12.51 24.17 9.65
CA GLN A 258 -12.95 22.96 8.96
C GLN A 258 -12.93 21.75 9.89
N LEU A 259 -11.83 21.51 10.60
CA LEU A 259 -11.72 20.38 11.53
C LEU A 259 -12.79 20.43 12.65
N GLN A 260 -13.13 21.62 13.14
CA GLN A 260 -14.21 21.81 14.11
C GLN A 260 -15.60 21.48 13.54
N ALA A 261 -15.82 21.69 12.24
CA ALA A 261 -17.10 21.45 11.58
C ALA A 261 -17.26 19.99 11.08
N THR A 262 -16.21 19.39 10.52
CA THR A 262 -16.25 18.07 9.87
C THR A 262 -15.53 16.96 10.61
N GLY A 263 -14.73 17.28 11.65
CA GLY A 263 -13.94 16.29 12.39
C GLY A 263 -12.68 15.80 11.67
N ASP A 264 -12.43 16.31 10.45
CA ASP A 264 -11.25 16.00 9.62
C ASP A 264 -10.85 17.27 8.84
N ALA A 265 -9.57 17.64 8.90
CA ALA A 265 -8.99 18.80 8.21
C ALA A 265 -8.55 18.49 6.76
N SER A 266 -8.64 17.23 6.32
CA SER A 266 -8.08 16.78 5.04
C SER A 266 -9.05 16.78 3.87
N GLU A 267 -10.32 17.16 4.06
CA GLU A 267 -11.32 17.06 2.98
C GLU A 267 -11.12 18.12 1.88
N SER A 268 -10.36 17.75 0.85
CA SER A 268 -10.41 18.40 -0.44
C SER A 268 -11.81 18.22 -1.05
N ALA A 269 -12.27 19.15 -1.89
CA ALA A 269 -13.51 19.00 -2.66
C ALA A 269 -13.56 17.67 -3.44
N GLU A 270 -12.39 17.11 -3.74
CA GLU A 270 -12.21 15.78 -4.30
C GLU A 270 -12.72 14.68 -3.38
N ASP A 271 -12.38 14.67 -2.10
CA ASP A 271 -12.72 13.59 -1.17
C ASP A 271 -14.22 13.63 -0.81
N ILE A 272 -14.81 14.82 -0.74
CA ILE A 272 -16.27 15.01 -0.68
C ILE A 272 -16.94 14.41 -1.93
N PHE A 273 -16.36 14.64 -3.12
CA PHE A 273 -16.87 14.03 -4.34
C PHE A 273 -16.67 12.52 -4.35
N PHE A 274 -15.52 11.99 -3.91
CA PHE A 274 -15.30 10.55 -3.80
C PHE A 274 -16.32 9.89 -2.88
N ARG A 275 -16.62 10.50 -1.73
CA ARG A 275 -17.64 10.03 -0.79
C ARG A 275 -19.03 10.05 -1.42
N ARG A 276 -19.45 11.20 -1.95
CA ARG A 276 -20.77 11.35 -2.59
C ARG A 276 -20.92 10.47 -3.84
N ALA A 277 -19.84 10.29 -4.59
CA ALA A 277 -19.81 9.36 -5.68
C ALA A 277 -20.03 7.95 -5.12
N ARG A 278 -19.18 7.46 -4.21
CA ARG A 278 -19.31 6.12 -3.57
C ARG A 278 -20.69 5.84 -2.97
N GLU A 279 -21.33 6.81 -2.32
CA GLU A 279 -22.67 6.66 -1.74
C GLU A 279 -23.75 6.31 -2.78
N GLY A 280 -23.55 6.69 -4.05
CA GLY A 280 -24.44 6.34 -5.15
C GLY A 280 -24.12 5.04 -5.88
N MET A 281 -23.39 4.07 -5.30
CA MET A 281 -23.15 2.77 -5.94
C MET A 281 -24.40 1.89 -5.89
N GLY A 282 -25.10 1.76 -7.03
CA GLY A 282 -26.12 0.72 -7.21
C GLY A 282 -25.49 -0.67 -7.40
N GLN A 283 -26.30 -1.73 -7.27
CA GLN A 283 -25.84 -3.14 -7.44
C GLN A 283 -25.30 -3.46 -8.85
N ASP A 284 -25.58 -2.60 -9.83
CA ASP A 284 -25.17 -2.75 -11.23
C ASP A 284 -23.98 -1.84 -11.61
N GLU A 285 -23.43 -1.08 -10.65
CA GLU A 285 -22.26 -0.22 -10.86
C GLU A 285 -21.05 -0.75 -10.07
N ALA A 286 -19.98 -1.08 -10.79
CA ALA A 286 -18.71 -1.47 -10.19
C ALA A 286 -17.64 -0.39 -10.41
N GLN A 287 -16.66 -0.31 -9.51
CA GLN A 287 -15.50 0.57 -9.70
C GLN A 287 -14.62 0.02 -10.82
N PHE A 288 -14.12 0.92 -11.68
CA PHE A 288 -13.27 0.58 -12.82
C PHE A 288 -11.97 1.37 -12.76
N SER A 289 -10.82 0.69 -12.83
CA SER A 289 -9.49 1.32 -12.69
C SER A 289 -8.44 0.74 -13.66
N VAL A 290 -8.86 0.06 -14.72
CA VAL A 290 -7.92 -0.54 -15.68
C VAL A 290 -7.41 0.53 -16.64
N GLU A 291 -6.26 1.11 -16.30
CA GLU A 291 -5.54 2.05 -17.16
C GLU A 291 -4.74 1.33 -18.24
N MET A 292 -4.63 1.96 -19.41
CA MET A 292 -3.71 1.55 -20.46
C MET A 292 -2.47 2.44 -20.39
N PRO A 293 -1.26 1.85 -20.27
CA PRO A 293 -0.03 2.63 -20.30
C PRO A 293 0.11 3.30 -21.67
N LEU A 294 -0.06 4.62 -21.71
CA LEU A 294 0.35 5.43 -22.85
C LEU A 294 1.87 5.56 -22.74
N GLY A 295 2.61 4.99 -23.71
CA GLY A 295 4.08 5.04 -23.72
C GLY A 295 4.59 6.47 -23.49
N GLY A 296 5.67 6.59 -22.72
CA GLY A 296 6.20 7.86 -22.19
C GLY A 296 6.47 8.91 -23.26
N ARG A 297 5.49 9.78 -23.50
CA ARG A 297 5.68 10.97 -24.33
C ARG A 297 6.43 12.00 -23.51
N ALA A 298 7.61 12.40 -23.98
CA ALA A 298 8.30 13.55 -23.44
C ALA A 298 7.45 14.80 -23.67
N TYR A 299 6.92 15.36 -22.59
CA TYR A 299 6.13 16.59 -22.66
C TYR A 299 7.08 17.78 -22.74
N LEU A 300 6.95 18.62 -23.78
CA LEU A 300 7.76 19.84 -23.96
C LEU A 300 7.66 20.83 -22.79
N TRP A 301 6.64 20.69 -21.94
CA TRP A 301 6.41 21.53 -20.77
C TRP A 301 6.94 20.93 -19.47
N ALA A 302 7.45 19.69 -19.48
CA ALA A 302 7.93 19.00 -18.27
C ALA A 302 9.07 19.75 -17.57
N ASP A 303 9.86 20.53 -18.33
CA ASP A 303 10.93 21.38 -17.78
C ASP A 303 10.39 22.56 -16.96
N LYS A 304 9.14 23.00 -17.22
CA LYS A 304 8.52 24.16 -16.56
C LYS A 304 7.57 23.75 -15.44
N TYR A 305 6.94 22.58 -15.54
CA TYR A 305 5.96 22.10 -14.58
C TYR A 305 6.18 20.61 -14.32
N ARG A 306 6.20 20.21 -13.05
CA ARG A 306 6.32 18.78 -12.68
C ARG A 306 5.10 18.01 -13.21
N PRO A 307 5.28 17.03 -14.12
CA PRO A 307 4.19 16.21 -14.61
C PRO A 307 3.50 15.44 -13.48
N ARG A 308 2.17 15.38 -13.52
CA ARG A 308 1.34 14.68 -12.53
C ARG A 308 0.27 13.85 -13.20
N LYS A 309 -0.02 12.67 -12.68
CA LYS A 309 -1.20 11.91 -13.10
C LYS A 309 -2.46 12.46 -12.42
N PRO A 310 -3.55 12.68 -13.16
CA PRO A 310 -4.81 13.12 -12.55
C PRO A 310 -5.41 12.03 -11.67
N ARG A 311 -6.09 12.41 -10.59
CA ARG A 311 -6.93 11.49 -9.82
C ARG A 311 -8.17 11.17 -10.65
N PHE A 312 -8.74 9.98 -10.49
CA PHE A 312 -9.99 9.61 -11.15
C PHE A 312 -10.83 8.66 -10.31
N PHE A 313 -12.14 8.67 -10.55
CA PHE A 313 -13.12 7.76 -9.98
C PHE A 313 -14.07 7.27 -11.07
N ASN A 314 -13.70 6.16 -11.70
CA ASN A 314 -14.48 5.62 -12.81
C ASN A 314 -15.38 4.47 -12.35
N ARG A 315 -16.52 4.35 -13.01
CA ARG A 315 -17.47 3.26 -12.82
C ARG A 315 -17.80 2.60 -14.14
N VAL A 316 -17.98 1.29 -14.07
CA VAL A 316 -18.55 0.48 -15.15
C VAL A 316 -19.96 0.09 -14.76
N HIS A 317 -20.91 0.40 -15.65
CA HIS A 317 -22.30 -0.04 -15.50
C HIS A 317 -22.45 -1.38 -16.20
N THR A 318 -22.71 -2.42 -15.41
CA THR A 318 -22.88 -3.80 -15.89
C THR A 318 -24.32 -4.22 -15.67
N GLY A 319 -24.93 -4.89 -16.64
CA GLY A 319 -26.31 -5.33 -16.49
C GLY A 319 -26.66 -6.47 -17.42
N PHE A 320 -27.86 -7.00 -17.23
CA PHE A 320 -28.38 -8.11 -18.01
C PHE A 320 -29.04 -7.61 -19.31
N GLU A 321 -28.78 -8.29 -20.42
CA GLU A 321 -29.48 -8.04 -21.67
C GLU A 321 -30.45 -9.18 -21.97
N TRP A 322 -31.74 -8.98 -21.70
CA TRP A 322 -32.80 -9.96 -21.99
C TRP A 322 -33.18 -9.95 -23.47
N ASN A 323 -32.27 -10.41 -24.33
CA ASN A 323 -32.58 -10.66 -25.74
C ASN A 323 -33.40 -11.96 -25.91
N LYS A 324 -33.97 -12.19 -27.10
CA LYS A 324 -34.81 -13.38 -27.36
C LYS A 324 -34.09 -14.71 -27.13
N TYR A 325 -32.77 -14.74 -27.31
CA TYR A 325 -31.92 -15.92 -27.06
C TYR A 325 -31.68 -16.12 -25.55
N ASN A 326 -31.44 -15.05 -24.81
CA ASN A 326 -31.21 -15.12 -23.37
C ASN A 326 -32.50 -15.48 -22.64
N GLN A 327 -33.64 -15.02 -23.13
CA GLN A 327 -34.97 -15.42 -22.63
C GLN A 327 -35.27 -16.92 -22.79
N THR A 328 -34.57 -17.66 -23.67
CA THR A 328 -34.78 -19.10 -23.85
C THR A 328 -33.81 -19.97 -23.05
N HIS A 329 -32.73 -19.38 -22.53
CA HIS A 329 -31.65 -20.12 -21.86
C HIS A 329 -31.40 -19.69 -20.42
N TYR A 330 -31.96 -18.56 -20.00
CA TYR A 330 -31.79 -17.98 -18.69
C TYR A 330 -33.15 -17.58 -18.11
N ASP A 331 -33.28 -17.75 -16.80
CA ASP A 331 -34.48 -17.43 -16.04
C ASP A 331 -34.14 -16.44 -14.93
N PHE A 332 -35.12 -15.98 -14.15
CA PHE A 332 -34.89 -15.04 -13.06
C PHE A 332 -33.91 -15.58 -12.00
N ASP A 333 -33.96 -16.89 -11.74
CA ASP A 333 -33.10 -17.57 -10.75
C ASP A 333 -31.71 -17.92 -11.30
N ASN A 334 -31.55 -17.92 -12.63
CA ASN A 334 -30.27 -18.12 -13.31
C ASN A 334 -30.13 -17.08 -14.43
N PRO A 335 -29.85 -15.80 -14.08
CA PRO A 335 -29.83 -14.72 -15.05
C PRO A 335 -28.65 -14.86 -16.03
N PRO A 336 -28.74 -14.26 -17.22
CA PRO A 336 -27.65 -14.28 -18.19
C PRO A 336 -26.38 -13.61 -17.62
N PRO A 337 -25.19 -13.87 -18.19
CA PRO A 337 -23.98 -13.16 -17.80
C PRO A 337 -24.15 -11.63 -17.93
N LYS A 338 -23.67 -10.87 -16.94
CA LYS A 338 -23.69 -9.40 -17.00
C LYS A 338 -22.79 -8.91 -18.12
N ILE A 339 -23.29 -7.99 -18.94
CA ILE A 339 -22.53 -7.32 -19.98
C ILE A 339 -22.31 -5.86 -19.62
N VAL A 340 -21.26 -5.25 -20.15
CA VAL A 340 -21.02 -3.81 -19.98
C VAL A 340 -22.05 -3.02 -20.78
N GLN A 341 -22.82 -2.20 -20.09
CA GLN A 341 -23.87 -1.35 -20.66
C GLN A 341 -23.45 0.12 -20.80
N GLY A 342 -22.40 0.54 -20.10
CA GLY A 342 -21.91 1.91 -20.15
C GLY A 342 -20.77 2.17 -19.17
N TYR A 343 -20.22 3.38 -19.25
CA TYR A 343 -19.14 3.84 -18.38
C TYR A 343 -19.44 5.24 -17.83
N LYS A 344 -18.96 5.50 -16.62
CA LYS A 344 -18.98 6.82 -15.99
C LYS A 344 -17.57 7.18 -15.55
N PHE A 345 -16.91 8.05 -16.31
CA PHE A 345 -15.60 8.59 -15.99
C PHE A 345 -15.76 9.88 -15.20
N ASN A 346 -15.03 10.00 -14.10
CA ASN A 346 -14.90 11.24 -13.34
C ASN A 346 -13.41 11.47 -13.10
N ILE A 347 -12.82 12.45 -13.78
CA ILE A 347 -11.38 12.72 -13.76
C ILE A 347 -11.17 14.09 -13.13
N PHE A 348 -10.22 14.19 -12.21
CA PHE A 348 -9.97 15.37 -11.41
C PHE A 348 -8.71 16.10 -11.90
N TYR A 349 -8.89 17.39 -12.10
CA TYR A 349 -7.97 18.35 -12.67
C TYR A 349 -8.00 19.68 -11.86
N PRO A 350 -7.77 19.67 -10.54
CA PRO A 350 -7.83 20.88 -9.70
C PRO A 350 -6.79 21.93 -10.08
N ASP A 351 -5.58 21.50 -10.45
CA ASP A 351 -4.41 22.37 -10.65
C ASP A 351 -4.17 22.72 -12.12
N LEU A 352 -5.24 22.75 -12.93
CA LEU A 352 -5.13 23.15 -14.34
C LEU A 352 -4.63 24.60 -14.44
N ILE A 353 -3.47 24.79 -15.07
CA ILE A 353 -2.88 26.12 -15.28
C ILE A 353 -3.85 27.00 -16.06
N ARG A 354 -4.45 26.42 -17.12
CA ARG A 354 -5.49 27.05 -17.91
C ARG A 354 -6.85 26.52 -17.49
N LYS A 355 -7.43 27.09 -16.43
CA LYS A 355 -8.79 26.73 -15.97
C LYS A 355 -9.89 26.90 -17.02
N ARG A 356 -9.65 27.70 -18.07
CA ARG A 356 -10.55 27.89 -19.22
C ARG A 356 -10.38 26.84 -20.33
N ALA A 357 -9.26 26.13 -20.35
CA ALA A 357 -9.05 25.04 -21.30
C ALA A 357 -9.82 23.82 -20.81
N THR A 358 -10.73 23.31 -21.63
CA THR A 358 -11.51 22.12 -21.30
C THR A 358 -10.71 20.87 -21.68
N PRO A 359 -10.64 19.85 -20.81
CA PRO A 359 -10.08 18.56 -21.19
C PRO A 359 -10.81 17.95 -22.38
N GLU A 360 -10.04 17.38 -23.29
CA GLU A 360 -10.50 16.70 -24.50
C GLU A 360 -10.36 15.19 -24.33
N TYR A 361 -11.14 14.42 -25.10
CA TYR A 361 -11.02 12.98 -25.14
C TYR A 361 -10.95 12.48 -26.57
N PHE A 362 -10.22 11.39 -26.77
CA PHE A 362 -10.00 10.73 -28.05
C PHE A 362 -10.35 9.25 -27.93
N LEU A 363 -11.07 8.73 -28.92
CA LEU A 363 -11.42 7.32 -28.99
C LEU A 363 -10.61 6.68 -30.13
N GLU A 364 -9.69 5.81 -29.77
CA GLU A 364 -8.82 5.10 -30.69
C GLU A 364 -9.20 3.60 -30.70
N ALA A 365 -9.27 2.98 -31.89
CA ALA A 365 -9.52 1.54 -31.96
C ALA A 365 -8.27 0.78 -31.51
N CYS A 366 -8.44 -0.25 -30.67
CA CYS A 366 -7.31 -1.06 -30.23
C CYS A 366 -6.83 -1.95 -31.40
N ALA A 367 -5.52 -1.96 -31.67
CA ALA A 367 -4.94 -2.75 -32.74
C ALA A 367 -5.05 -4.27 -32.48
N ASP A 368 -4.94 -4.66 -31.21
CA ASP A 368 -4.91 -6.07 -30.81
C ASP A 368 -6.30 -6.73 -30.88
N ASN A 369 -7.36 -5.98 -30.56
CA ASN A 369 -8.72 -6.51 -30.51
C ASN A 369 -9.77 -5.45 -30.88
N ARG A 370 -10.57 -5.75 -31.92
CA ARG A 370 -11.63 -4.88 -32.44
C ARG A 370 -12.81 -4.71 -31.48
N ASP A 371 -12.99 -5.61 -30.52
CA ASP A 371 -14.05 -5.53 -29.52
C ASP A 371 -13.76 -4.48 -28.44
N PHE A 372 -12.53 -3.95 -28.39
CA PHE A 372 -12.09 -2.94 -27.43
C PHE A 372 -11.58 -1.68 -28.13
N ALA A 373 -11.80 -0.55 -27.48
CA ALA A 373 -11.29 0.76 -27.88
C ALA A 373 -10.53 1.38 -26.69
N ILE A 374 -9.61 2.28 -27.02
CA ILE A 374 -8.80 3.02 -26.07
C ILE A 374 -9.39 4.42 -25.98
N LEU A 375 -9.91 4.78 -24.81
CA LEU A 375 -10.42 6.10 -24.51
C LEU A 375 -9.33 6.90 -23.80
N ARG A 376 -8.74 7.87 -24.51
CA ARG A 376 -7.67 8.74 -24.03
C ARG A 376 -8.23 10.10 -23.63
N PHE A 377 -7.76 10.63 -22.50
CA PHE A 377 -8.09 11.95 -21.98
C PHE A 377 -6.86 12.85 -22.00
N HIS A 378 -7.03 14.06 -22.49
CA HIS A 378 -6.00 15.10 -22.61
C HIS A 378 -6.49 16.39 -21.96
N ALA A 379 -5.83 16.84 -20.90
CA ALA A 379 -6.16 18.10 -20.24
C ALA A 379 -5.13 19.22 -20.45
N GLY A 380 -3.89 18.84 -20.77
CA GLY A 380 -2.75 19.75 -20.85
C GLY A 380 -2.01 19.93 -19.51
N PRO A 381 -1.02 20.84 -19.45
CA PRO A 381 -0.10 20.96 -18.31
C PRO A 381 -0.83 21.38 -17.02
N PRO A 382 -0.49 20.81 -15.84
CA PRO A 382 0.64 19.90 -15.57
C PRO A 382 0.27 18.42 -15.62
N TYR A 383 -0.90 18.06 -16.17
CA TYR A 383 -1.38 16.69 -16.13
C TYR A 383 -0.93 15.88 -17.33
N GLU A 384 -0.55 14.64 -17.06
CA GLU A 384 -0.29 13.63 -18.07
C GLU A 384 -1.60 13.11 -18.68
N ASP A 385 -1.53 12.70 -19.94
CA ASP A 385 -2.62 12.01 -20.61
C ASP A 385 -2.86 10.65 -19.97
N ILE A 386 -4.12 10.29 -19.78
CA ILE A 386 -4.53 9.00 -19.24
C ILE A 386 -5.41 8.28 -20.26
N ALA A 387 -5.31 6.96 -20.34
CA ALA A 387 -6.16 6.18 -21.22
C ALA A 387 -6.74 4.96 -20.52
N PHE A 388 -7.93 4.55 -20.97
CA PHE A 388 -8.65 3.41 -20.45
C PHE A 388 -9.08 2.49 -21.59
N LYS A 389 -9.00 1.18 -21.34
CA LYS A 389 -9.52 0.17 -22.26
C LYS A 389 -11.02 -0.02 -22.02
N ILE A 390 -11.83 0.31 -23.02
CA ILE A 390 -13.29 0.19 -22.97
C ILE A 390 -13.81 -0.71 -24.08
N VAL A 391 -15.04 -1.19 -23.94
CA VAL A 391 -15.72 -1.94 -25.01
C VAL A 391 -16.02 -1.03 -26.20
N SER A 392 -15.70 -1.48 -27.42
CA SER A 392 -15.95 -0.77 -28.67
C SER A 392 -17.38 -1.00 -29.14
N ARG A 393 -18.31 -0.18 -28.64
CA ARG A 393 -19.72 -0.15 -29.07
C ARG A 393 -20.17 1.28 -29.27
N GLU A 394 -21.20 1.49 -30.09
CA GLU A 394 -21.75 2.82 -30.32
C GLU A 394 -22.35 3.42 -29.04
N TRP A 395 -22.02 4.68 -28.78
CA TRP A 395 -22.53 5.41 -27.62
C TRP A 395 -23.89 6.03 -27.90
N GLU A 396 -24.71 6.09 -26.86
CA GLU A 396 -25.96 6.82 -26.85
C GLU A 396 -25.72 8.24 -26.32
N TYR A 397 -25.76 9.23 -27.22
CA TYR A 397 -25.53 10.65 -26.92
C TYR A 397 -26.75 11.38 -26.34
N SER A 398 -27.80 10.65 -25.96
CA SER A 398 -29.04 11.24 -25.45
C SER A 398 -28.90 11.64 -23.99
N HIS A 399 -29.07 12.92 -23.67
CA HIS A 399 -29.08 13.41 -22.29
C HIS A 399 -30.18 12.75 -21.43
N ARG A 400 -31.32 12.37 -22.03
CA ARG A 400 -32.39 11.62 -21.33
C ARG A 400 -31.96 10.22 -20.90
N HIS A 401 -31.02 9.62 -21.61
CA HIS A 401 -30.48 8.30 -21.30
C HIS A 401 -29.17 8.38 -20.52
N GLY A 402 -28.91 9.52 -19.85
CA GLY A 402 -27.80 9.67 -18.92
C GLY A 402 -26.47 10.07 -19.55
N PHE A 403 -26.44 10.46 -20.83
CA PHE A 403 -25.24 11.04 -21.43
C PHE A 403 -24.87 12.36 -20.75
N ARG A 404 -23.61 12.48 -20.35
CA ARG A 404 -23.06 13.69 -19.73
C ARG A 404 -21.61 13.86 -20.18
N CYS A 405 -21.27 15.02 -20.71
CA CYS A 405 -19.90 15.41 -21.02
C CYS A 405 -19.74 16.86 -20.58
N GLN A 406 -19.20 17.07 -19.37
CA GLN A 406 -19.06 18.41 -18.80
C GLN A 406 -17.79 18.53 -17.96
N PHE A 407 -17.19 19.72 -17.97
CA PHE A 407 -16.07 20.08 -17.11
C PHE A 407 -16.51 21.20 -16.18
N ALA A 408 -16.55 20.92 -14.87
CA ALA A 408 -16.96 21.89 -13.86
C ALA A 408 -16.14 21.71 -12.58
N ASN A 409 -15.73 22.81 -11.95
CA ASN A 409 -14.99 22.81 -10.68
C ASN A 409 -13.72 21.93 -10.68
N GLY A 410 -13.01 21.86 -11.80
CA GLY A 410 -11.84 20.99 -11.94
C GLY A 410 -12.19 19.50 -12.07
N ILE A 411 -13.45 19.14 -12.28
CA ILE A 411 -13.90 17.75 -12.45
C ILE A 411 -14.42 17.59 -13.88
N PHE A 412 -13.79 16.70 -14.63
CA PHE A 412 -14.23 16.26 -15.94
C PHE A 412 -15.13 15.02 -15.81
N GLN A 413 -16.39 15.16 -16.19
CA GLN A 413 -17.40 14.10 -16.12
C GLN A 413 -17.77 13.65 -17.53
N LEU A 414 -17.47 12.40 -17.86
CA LEU A 414 -17.89 11.76 -19.10
C LEU A 414 -18.67 10.48 -18.79
N TRP A 415 -20.00 10.55 -18.92
CA TRP A 415 -20.92 9.45 -18.69
C TRP A 415 -21.62 9.11 -19.98
N PHE A 416 -21.64 7.82 -20.31
CA PHE A 416 -22.34 7.34 -21.49
C PHE A 416 -22.80 5.90 -21.30
N HIS A 417 -23.89 5.57 -21.99
CA HIS A 417 -24.36 4.21 -22.16
C HIS A 417 -24.20 3.78 -23.62
N PHE A 418 -24.11 2.48 -23.85
CA PHE A 418 -24.09 1.93 -25.21
C PHE A 418 -25.50 1.88 -25.78
N LYS A 419 -25.63 2.18 -27.08
CA LYS A 419 -26.91 2.05 -27.79
C LYS A 419 -27.41 0.61 -27.72
N ARG A 420 -28.69 0.46 -27.40
CA ARG A 420 -29.38 -0.82 -27.43
C ARG A 420 -30.09 -0.98 -28.76
N TYR A 421 -29.61 -1.90 -29.58
CA TYR A 421 -30.29 -2.25 -30.82
C TYR A 421 -31.44 -3.20 -30.51
N ARG A 422 -32.67 -2.73 -30.71
CA ARG A 422 -33.85 -3.60 -30.68
C ARG A 422 -33.96 -4.28 -32.03
N TYR A 423 -33.70 -5.58 -32.06
CA TYR A 423 -34.00 -6.41 -33.22
C TYR A 423 -35.51 -6.43 -33.45
N ARG A 424 -35.99 -5.76 -34.50
CA ARG A 424 -37.36 -5.90 -35.01
C ARG A 424 -37.32 -6.98 -36.09
N ARG A 425 -38.12 -8.04 -35.90
CA ARG A 425 -38.35 -9.07 -36.92
C ARG A 425 -39.32 -8.57 -37.98
#